data_AF-A0A353DSL7-F1
#
_entry.id   AF-A0A353DSL7-F1
#
_cell.length_a   1.000
_cell.length_b   1.000
_cell.length_c   1.000
_cell.angle_alpha   90.00
_cell.angle_beta   90.00
_cell.angle_gamma   90.00
#
_symmetry.space_group_name_H-M   'P 1'
#
loop_
_entity.id
_entity.type
_entity.pdbx_description
1 polymer ?
#
loop_
_entity_poly.entity_id
_entity_poly.type
_entity_poly.pdbx_seq_one_letter_code
_entity_poly.pdbx_strand_id
1 'polypeptide(L)'
;AGTLSHESFPYADIWEPLGKIFNAFGLDRCLWGTDWTRAVELLTYKEGVEAFRVTDSLSDSEREILMGGSLSKIYKWAPKN
;
A
#
# COMPACT_ATOMS: atom_id res chain seq x y z
N ALA A 1 -11.90 14.14 5.72
CA ALA A 1 -11.79 13.22 4.58
C ALA A 1 -11.96 11.81 5.12
N GLY A 2 -12.98 11.08 4.67
CA GLY A 2 -13.43 9.81 5.28
C GLY A 2 -12.78 8.55 4.69
N THR A 3 -11.45 8.52 4.61
CA THR A 3 -10.69 7.35 4.14
C THR A 3 -9.61 7.01 5.17
N LEU A 4 -10.04 6.76 6.40
CA LEU A 4 -9.18 6.30 7.48
C LEU A 4 -9.74 4.98 8.01
N SER A 5 -8.84 4.09 8.39
CA SER A 5 -9.18 2.88 9.14
C SER A 5 -9.98 3.25 10.38
N HIS A 6 -11.06 2.51 10.66
CA HIS A 6 -11.75 2.57 11.94
C HIS A 6 -11.17 1.56 12.94
N GLU A 7 -10.39 0.60 12.46
CA GLU A 7 -9.70 -0.36 13.31
C GLU A 7 -8.32 0.14 13.73
N SER A 8 -7.81 -0.41 14.82
CA SER A 8 -6.40 -0.21 15.20
C SER A 8 -5.46 -0.96 14.26
N PHE A 9 -4.17 -0.63 14.28
CA PHE A 9 -3.15 -1.35 13.54
C PHE A 9 -3.29 -2.89 13.75
N PRO A 10 -3.29 -3.71 12.67
CA PRO A 10 -2.83 -3.41 11.32
C PRO A 10 -3.91 -2.94 10.34
N TYR A 11 -5.01 -2.36 10.84
CA TYR A 11 -6.06 -1.70 10.03
C TYR A 11 -6.81 -2.68 9.12
N ALA A 12 -7.41 -3.74 9.68
CA ALA A 12 -7.93 -4.84 8.86
C ALA A 12 -9.06 -4.43 7.89
N ASP A 13 -9.81 -3.38 8.24
CA ASP A 13 -10.95 -2.85 7.47
C ASP A 13 -10.56 -2.14 6.17
N ILE A 14 -9.28 -1.83 5.94
CA ILE A 14 -8.82 -1.21 4.69
C ILE A 14 -8.74 -2.22 3.53
N TRP A 15 -8.64 -3.51 3.81
CA TRP A 15 -8.31 -4.52 2.80
C TRP A 15 -9.46 -4.84 1.84
N GLU A 16 -10.69 -4.79 2.31
CA GLU A 16 -11.87 -4.98 1.44
C GLU A 16 -11.94 -3.90 0.34
N PRO A 17 -11.88 -2.59 0.66
CA PRO A 17 -11.90 -1.56 -0.37
C PRO A 17 -10.63 -1.55 -1.22
N LEU A 18 -9.45 -1.82 -0.65
CA LEU A 18 -8.22 -1.96 -1.43
C LEU A 18 -8.30 -3.12 -2.43
N GLY A 19 -8.85 -4.27 -2.02
CA GLY A 19 -9.06 -5.43 -2.88
C GLY A 19 -9.94 -5.11 -4.09
N LYS A 20 -10.99 -4.28 -3.93
CA LYS A 20 -11.80 -3.79 -5.05
C LYS A 20 -10.97 -2.98 -6.05
N ILE A 21 -10.07 -2.12 -5.57
CA ILE A 21 -9.17 -1.33 -6.42
C ILE A 21 -8.22 -2.26 -7.16
N PHE A 22 -7.59 -3.20 -6.46
CA PHE A 22 -6.65 -4.15 -7.08
C PHE A 22 -7.34 -5.01 -8.15
N ASN A 23 -8.56 -5.50 -7.87
CA ASN A 23 -9.34 -6.29 -8.84
C ASN A 23 -9.77 -5.47 -10.06
N ALA A 24 -10.13 -4.20 -9.88
CA ALA A 24 -10.56 -3.34 -10.98
C ALA A 24 -9.39 -2.89 -11.87
N PHE A 25 -8.25 -2.55 -11.26
CA PHE A 25 -7.13 -1.93 -11.97
C PHE A 25 -5.99 -2.90 -12.29
N GLY A 26 -5.84 -4.01 -11.58
CA GLY A 26 -4.64 -4.84 -11.64
C GLY A 26 -3.46 -4.18 -10.92
N LEU A 27 -2.65 -4.99 -10.21
CA LEU A 27 -1.54 -4.48 -9.41
C LEU A 27 -0.44 -3.82 -10.25
N ASP A 28 -0.31 -4.19 -11.52
CA ASP A 28 0.58 -3.57 -12.51
C ASP A 28 0.28 -2.07 -12.75
N ARG A 29 -0.92 -1.60 -12.35
CA ARG A 29 -1.35 -0.20 -12.39
C ARG A 29 -1.61 0.42 -11.03
N CYS A 30 -1.29 -0.27 -9.94
CA CYS A 30 -1.40 0.23 -8.57
C CYS A 30 -0.03 0.55 -7.97
N LEU A 31 0.01 1.54 -7.08
CA LEU A 31 1.21 2.03 -6.42
C LEU A 31 0.91 2.23 -4.94
N TRP A 32 1.78 1.74 -4.07
CA TRP A 32 1.78 2.14 -2.67
C TRP A 32 2.55 3.46 -2.49
N GLY A 33 2.02 4.35 -1.65
CA GLY A 33 2.65 5.61 -1.26
C GLY A 33 2.09 6.09 0.07
N THR A 34 2.93 6.71 0.89
CA THR A 34 2.59 7.04 2.29
C THR A 34 1.70 8.26 2.47
N ASP A 35 1.70 9.18 1.49
CA ASP A 35 1.12 10.52 1.66
C ASP A 35 1.60 11.21 2.96
N TRP A 36 2.89 11.05 3.28
CA TRP A 36 3.45 11.25 4.64
C TRP A 36 3.12 12.59 5.28
N THR A 37 3.18 13.70 4.52
CA THR A 37 2.89 15.03 5.05
C THR A 37 1.44 15.20 5.50
N ARG A 38 0.53 14.34 5.04
CA ARG A 38 -0.87 14.28 5.48
C ARG A 38 -1.11 13.20 6.53
N ALA A 39 -0.35 12.10 6.49
CA ALA A 39 -0.52 10.97 7.40
C ALA A 39 0.20 11.12 8.75
N VAL A 40 1.17 12.03 8.87
CA VAL A 40 2.04 12.15 10.05
C VAL A 40 1.30 12.37 11.38
N GLU A 41 0.14 13.03 11.35
CA GLU A 41 -0.69 13.27 12.54
C GLU A 41 -1.59 12.05 12.90
N LEU A 42 -1.60 11.00 12.08
CA LEU A 42 -2.54 9.89 12.17
C LEU A 42 -1.88 8.55 12.48
N LEU A 43 -0.66 8.33 12.00
CA LEU A 43 0.10 7.10 12.18
C LEU A 43 1.60 7.34 12.05
N THR A 44 2.39 6.43 12.61
CA THR A 44 3.84 6.43 12.40
C THR A 44 4.19 5.94 11.00
N TYR A 45 5.32 6.40 10.44
CA TYR A 45 5.80 5.91 9.14
C TYR A 45 5.91 4.38 9.12
N LYS A 46 6.33 3.79 10.25
CA LYS A 46 6.41 2.33 10.43
C LYS A 46 5.04 1.67 10.26
N GLU A 47 3.99 2.15 10.93
CA GLU A 47 2.66 1.56 10.79
C GLU A 47 2.13 1.63 9.35
N GLY A 48 2.39 2.75 8.65
CA GLY A 48 1.99 2.92 7.25
C GLY A 48 2.66 1.93 6.29
N VAL A 49 3.91 1.55 6.56
CA VAL A 49 4.64 0.53 5.80
C VAL A 49 4.24 -0.88 6.23
N GLU A 50 4.23 -1.14 7.53
CA GLU A 50 4.05 -2.48 8.07
C GLU A 50 2.65 -3.02 7.84
N ALA A 51 1.61 -2.17 7.77
CA ALA A 51 0.26 -2.61 7.42
C ALA A 51 0.25 -3.42 6.11
N PHE A 52 1.05 -3.03 5.12
CA PHE A 52 1.17 -3.72 3.83
C PHE A 52 2.15 -4.91 3.84
N ARG A 53 2.98 -5.04 4.89
CA ARG A 53 3.94 -6.16 5.05
C ARG A 53 3.38 -7.33 5.84
N VAL A 54 2.59 -7.07 6.87
CA VAL A 54 2.08 -8.10 7.79
C VAL A 54 0.71 -8.65 7.42
N THR A 55 0.10 -8.13 6.35
CA THR A 55 -1.20 -8.59 5.87
C THR A 55 -1.12 -9.96 5.19
N ASP A 56 -2.17 -10.77 5.40
CA ASP A 56 -2.41 -12.00 4.64
C ASP A 56 -3.23 -11.75 3.35
N SER A 57 -3.65 -10.50 3.10
CA SER A 57 -4.44 -10.14 1.92
C SER A 57 -3.62 -10.02 0.64
N LEU A 58 -2.29 -10.06 0.73
CA LEU A 58 -1.37 -10.02 -0.39
C LEU A 58 -0.38 -11.18 -0.26
N SER A 59 -0.19 -11.94 -1.32
CA SER A 59 0.96 -12.83 -1.44
C SER A 59 2.27 -12.02 -1.53
N ASP A 60 3.40 -12.69 -1.32
CA ASP A 60 4.71 -12.04 -1.38
C ASP A 60 4.98 -11.38 -2.74
N SER A 61 4.58 -12.03 -3.85
CA SER A 61 4.76 -11.49 -5.20
C SER A 61 3.84 -10.29 -5.47
N GLU A 62 2.60 -10.31 -4.99
CA GLU A 62 1.68 -9.19 -5.10
C GLU A 62 2.18 -7.97 -4.31
N ARG A 63 2.72 -8.22 -3.12
CA ARG A 63 3.34 -7.19 -2.28
C ARG A 63 4.55 -6.56 -2.96
N GLU A 64 5.44 -7.36 -3.56
CA GLU A 64 6.58 -6.86 -4.33
C GLU A 64 6.16 -5.98 -5.52
N ILE A 65 5.11 -6.39 -6.24
CA ILE A 65 4.54 -5.59 -7.34
C ILE A 65 4.02 -4.25 -6.81
N LEU A 66 3.16 -4.26 -5.79
CA LEU A 66 2.50 -3.07 -5.27
C LEU A 66 3.48 -2.08 -4.61
N MET A 67 4.44 -2.58 -3.82
CA MET A 67 5.32 -1.77 -2.98
C MET A 67 6.59 -1.26 -3.70
N GLY A 68 6.70 -1.46 -5.01
CA GLY A 68 7.79 -0.86 -5.79
C GLY A 68 7.95 -1.40 -7.21
N GLY A 69 7.50 -2.63 -7.48
CA GLY A 69 7.62 -3.27 -8.79
C GLY A 69 6.88 -2.50 -9.90
N SER A 70 5.62 -2.14 -9.67
CA SER A 70 4.82 -1.33 -10.61
C SER A 70 5.38 0.07 -10.79
N LEU A 71 5.82 0.70 -9.70
CA LEU A 71 6.44 2.03 -9.70
C LEU A 71 7.66 2.07 -10.62
N SER A 72 8.51 1.05 -10.51
CA SER A 72 9.76 0.99 -11.26
C SER A 72 9.52 0.87 -12.78
N LYS A 73 8.48 0.12 -13.18
CA LYS A 73 8.07 0.00 -14.59
C LYS A 73 7.45 1.29 -15.11
N ILE A 74 6.56 1.91 -14.34
CA ILE A 74 5.84 3.12 -14.74
C ILE A 74 6.80 4.30 -14.91
N TYR A 75 7.69 4.53 -13.93
CA TYR A 75 8.65 5.63 -13.99
C TYR A 75 9.92 5.30 -14.79
N LYS A 76 10.07 4.06 -15.27
CA LYS A 76 11.28 3.58 -15.97
C LYS A 76 12.55 3.85 -15.15
N TRP A 77 12.44 3.68 -13.84
CA TRP A 77 13.50 3.99 -12.89
C TRP A 77 13.51 2.95 -11.77
N ALA A 78 14.69 2.48 -11.40
CA ALA A 78 14.91 1.67 -10.22
C ALA A 78 16.11 2.26 -9.45
N PRO A 79 16.12 2.20 -8.12
CA PRO A 79 17.30 2.57 -7.35
C PRO A 79 18.48 1.72 -7.79
N LYS A 80 19.66 2.33 -7.87
CA LYS A 80 20.91 1.60 -8.07
C LYS A 80 21.34 1.05 -6.71
N ASN A 81 21.68 -0.23 -6.67
CA ASN A 81 22.33 -0.85 -5.52
C ASN A 81 23.71 -0.21 -5.28
#